data_AF-A0AAW3YXX7-F1
#
_entry.id   AF-A0AAW3YXX7-F1
#
_cell.length_a   1.000
_cell.length_b   1.000
_cell.length_c   1.000
_cell.angle_alpha   90.00
_cell.angle_beta   90.00
_cell.angle_gamma   90.00
#
_symmetry.space_group_name_H-M   'P 1'
#
loop_
_entity.id
_entity.type
_entity.pdbx_description
1 polymer ?
#
loop_
_entity_poly.entity_id
_entity_poly.type
_entity_poly.pdbx_seq_one_letter_code
_entity_poly.pdbx_strand_id
1 'polypeptide(L)' 'IKVEYVNPSYTSQTCPKCSEKNKAQDRKYKCQCGFEKHRDIVGAMNIRYATVIGGNSQSA' A
#
# COMPACT_ATOMS: atom_id res chain seq x y z
N ILE A 1 18.70 15.50 -0.77
CA ILE A 1 17.62 14.49 -0.61
C ILE A 1 16.87 14.44 -1.93
N LYS A 2 16.76 13.26 -2.55
CA LYS A 2 16.02 13.06 -3.81
C LYS A 2 14.62 12.56 -3.47
N VAL A 3 13.57 13.16 -4.04
CA VAL A 3 12.17 12.78 -3.82
C VAL A 3 11.67 12.08 -5.07
N GLU A 4 11.02 10.93 -4.89
CA GLU A 4 10.41 10.14 -5.95
C GLU A 4 8.92 9.96 -5.64
N TYR A 5 8.08 10.14 -6.67
CA TYR A 5 6.64 10.02 -6.54
C TYR A 5 6.18 8.61 -6.95
N VAL A 6 5.28 8.04 -6.15
CA VAL A 6 4.65 6.74 -6.41
C VAL A 6 3.13 6.90 -6.37
N ASN A 7 2.40 6.04 -7.10
CA ASN A 7 0.95 6.01 -7.00
C ASN A 7 0.53 5.25 -5.73
N PRO A 8 -0.16 5.89 -4.77
CA PRO A 8 -0.56 5.26 -3.53
C PRO A 8 -1.79 4.35 -3.68
N SER A 9 -2.43 4.30 -4.85
CA SER A 9 -3.67 3.56 -5.06
C SER A 9 -3.52 2.09 -4.70
N TYR A 10 -4.50 1.58 -3.95
CA TYR A 10 -4.57 0.18 -3.48
C TYR A 10 -3.43 -0.29 -2.56
N THR A 11 -2.45 0.56 -2.23
CA THR A 11 -1.32 0.19 -1.36
C THR A 11 -1.77 -0.20 0.04
N SER A 12 -2.83 0.38 0.58
CA SER A 12 -3.39 -0.01 1.89
C SER A 12 -4.29 -1.26 1.84
N GLN A 13 -4.55 -1.79 0.65
CA GLN A 13 -5.47 -2.91 0.42
C GLN A 13 -4.72 -4.21 0.05
N THR A 14 -3.57 -4.10 -0.60
CA THR A 14 -2.78 -5.27 -1.01
C THR A 14 -2.06 -5.90 0.19
N CYS A 15 -2.26 -7.21 0.39
CA CYS A 15 -1.57 -7.96 1.44
C CYS A 15 -0.08 -8.09 1.09
N PRO A 16 0.86 -7.65 1.97
CA PRO A 16 2.29 -7.81 1.69
C PRO A 16 2.76 -9.28 1.68
N LYS A 17 1.94 -10.21 2.22
CA LYS A 17 2.26 -11.63 2.35
C LYS A 17 1.75 -12.49 1.20
N CYS A 18 0.50 -12.27 0.77
CA CYS A 18 -0.16 -13.11 -0.22
C CYS A 18 -0.67 -12.34 -1.45
N SER A 19 -0.39 -11.03 -1.53
CA SER A 19 -0.79 -10.14 -2.63
C SER A 19 -2.29 -9.98 -2.87
N GLU A 20 -3.14 -10.67 -2.09
CA GLU A 20 -4.59 -10.51 -2.14
C GLU A 20 -5.02 -9.10 -1.73
N LYS A 21 -6.02 -8.58 -2.44
CA LYS A 21 -6.61 -7.29 -2.13
C LYS A 21 -7.68 -7.48 -1.07
N ASN A 22 -7.59 -6.70 -0.01
CA ASN A 22 -8.60 -6.66 1.03
C ASN A 22 -8.97 -5.22 1.37
N LYS A 23 -10.27 -4.94 1.41
CA LYS A 23 -10.80 -3.66 1.85
C LYS A 23 -10.92 -3.66 3.37
N ALA A 24 -9.87 -3.18 4.05
CA ALA A 24 -9.95 -2.96 5.49
C ALA A 24 -11.03 -1.91 5.81
N GLN A 25 -12.01 -2.29 6.63
CA GLN A 25 -13.09 -1.39 7.06
C GLN A 25 -12.64 -0.42 8.16
N ASP A 26 -11.57 -0.77 8.89
CA ASP A 26 -11.05 -0.01 10.02
C ASP A 26 -9.52 0.15 9.91
N ARG A 27 -8.87 0.73 10.93
CA ARG A 27 -7.42 0.92 11.03
C ARG A 27 -6.63 -0.37 11.11
N LYS A 28 -7.26 -1.49 11.51
CA LYS A 28 -6.64 -2.82 11.46
C LYS A 28 -6.83 -3.44 10.08
N TYR A 29 -5.71 -3.79 9.45
CA TYR A 29 -5.67 -4.65 8.28
C TYR A 29 -5.60 -6.10 8.73
N LYS A 30 -6.55 -6.93 8.28
CA LYS A 30 -6.57 -8.38 8.54
C LYS A 30 -6.82 -9.13 7.24
N CYS A 31 -5.84 -9.86 6.75
CA CYS A 31 -5.97 -10.68 5.56
C CYS A 31 -6.44 -12.10 5.90
N GLN A 32 -7.12 -12.75 4.94
CA GLN A 32 -7.53 -14.15 5.06
C GLN A 32 -6.33 -15.12 5.16
N CYS A 33 -5.14 -14.74 4.66
CA CYS A 33 -3.91 -15.51 4.85
C CYS A 33 -3.32 -15.46 6.28
N GLY A 34 -4.01 -14.80 7.22
CA GLY A 34 -3.58 -14.64 8.61
C GLY A 34 -2.63 -13.47 8.88
N PHE A 35 -2.37 -12.62 7.89
CA PHE A 35 -1.56 -11.41 8.09
C PHE A 35 -2.40 -10.31 8.77
N GLU A 36 -1.91 -9.78 9.89
CA GLU A 36 -2.57 -8.71 10.64
C GLU A 36 -1.58 -7.58 10.98
N LYS A 37 -1.96 -6.33 10.65
CA LYS A 37 -1.17 -5.13 11.00
C LYS A 37 -2.03 -3.87 10.94
N HIS A 38 -1.48 -2.71 11.28
CA HIS A 38 -2.14 -1.43 11.03
C HIS A 38 -2.16 -1.12 9.52
N ARG A 39 -3.30 -0.63 9.03
CA ARG A 39 -3.54 -0.32 7.61
C ARG A 39 -2.50 0.66 7.05
N ASP A 40 -2.16 1.69 7.80
CA ASP A 40 -1.20 2.70 7.34
C ASP A 40 0.23 2.12 7.23
N ILE A 41 0.57 1.14 8.06
CA ILE A 41 1.84 0.42 7.95
C ILE A 41 1.84 -0.46 6.70
N VAL A 42 0.71 -1.09 6.35
CA VAL A 42 0.57 -1.85 5.10
C VAL A 42 0.74 -0.94 3.88
N GLY A 43 0.10 0.24 3.90
CA GLY A 43 0.28 1.27 2.87
C GLY A 43 1.75 1.66 2.69
N ALA A 44 2.44 2.00 3.78
CA ALA A 44 3.86 2.36 3.76
C ALA A 44 4.76 1.21 3.27
N MET A 45 4.46 -0.03 3.67
CA MET A 45 5.18 -1.22 3.19
C MET A 45 5.05 -1.38 1.68
N ASN A 46 3.84 -1.23 1.15
CA ASN A 46 3.60 -1.38 -0.28
C ASN A 46 4.14 -0.19 -1.09
N ILE A 47 4.15 1.03 -0.53
CA ILE A 47 4.82 2.21 -1.12
C ILE A 47 6.32 1.97 -1.26
N ARG A 48 6.97 1.35 -0.26
CA ARG A 48 8.41 1.04 -0.30
C ARG A 48 8.78 0.16 -1.50
N TYR A 49 7.89 -0.72 -1.93
CA TYR A 49 8.09 -1.62 -3.06
C TYR A 49 7.37 -1.16 -4.33
N ALA A 50 6.68 -0.02 -4.31
CA ALA A 50 5.99 0.50 -5.47
C ALA A 50 7.01 0.98 -6.50
N THR A 51 6.75 0.66 -7.77
CA THR A 51 7.56 1.20 -8.86
C THR A 51 7.35 2.71 -8.94
N VAL A 52 8.45 3.45 -9.12
CA VAL A 52 8.39 4.89 -9.36
C VAL A 52 7.63 5.14 -10.65
N ILE A 53 6.60 5.99 -10.60
CA ILE A 53 5.89 6.35 -11.82
C ILE A 53 6.70 7.43 -12.52
N GLY A 54 7.46 7.02 -13.53
CA GLY A 54 8.07 7.92 -14.50
C GLY A 54 7.00 8.42 -15.48
N GLY A 55 6.22 9.41 -15.08
CA GLY A 55 5.30 10.11 -15.99
C GLY A 55 3.92 10.34 -15.40
N ASN A 56 3.64 11.62 -15.13
CA ASN A 56 2.38 12.21 -14.69
C ASN A 56 1.98 11.98 -13.23
N SER A 57 2.40 12.97 -12.45
CA SER A 57 1.89 13.35 -11.14
C SER A 57 0.37 13.19 -11.06
N GLN A 58 -0.12 12.37 -10.13
CA GLN A 58 -1.48 12.58 -9.63
C GLN A 58 -1.41 13.84 -8.77
N SER A 59 -2.05 14.91 -9.26
CA SER A 59 -2.26 16.15 -8.50
C SER A 59 -2.90 15.84 -7.15
N ALA A 60 -2.44 16.58 -6.14
CA ALA A 60 -2.98 16.60 -4.79
C ALA A 60 -4.46 17.00 -4.75
#